data_AF-A0A7J9VER9-F1
#
_entry.id   AF-A0A7J9VER9-F1
#
_cell.length_a   1.000
_cell.length_b   1.000
_cell.length_c   1.000
_cell.angle_alpha   90.00
_cell.angle_beta   90.00
_cell.angle_gamma   90.00
#
_symmetry.space_group_name_H-M   'P 1'
#
loop_
_entity.id
_entity.type
_entity.pdbx_description
1 polymer ?
#
loop_
_entity_poly.entity_id
_entity_poly.type
_entity_poly.pdbx_seq_one_letter_code
_entity_poly.pdbx_strand_id
1 'polypeptide(L)'
;MSASPTQTIASKNGWFGGERASGLRLSVELYALRRQGDLVVLDFGVRNLSDTPVSLLRTFSRGERDDDVSGVTLYDPSASLRYPPAESGGECVCSTDLERDVIEPGDTQLLTATFGAPSRDVRALDVRVPTVGTFTDVAIEE
;
A
#
# COMPACT_ATOMS: atom_id res chain seq x y z
N MET A 1 10.80 -9.67 -22.20
CA MET A 1 10.19 -8.32 -22.25
C MET A 1 10.51 -7.67 -20.92
N SER A 2 11.49 -6.78 -20.88
CA SER A 2 11.81 -6.04 -19.65
C SER A 2 10.75 -4.97 -19.44
N ALA A 3 9.95 -5.11 -18.38
CA ALA A 3 9.15 -3.99 -17.89
C ALA A 3 10.10 -2.87 -17.49
N SER A 4 9.84 -1.64 -17.94
CA SER A 4 10.54 -0.47 -17.42
C SER A 4 10.40 -0.43 -15.89
N PRO A 5 11.44 -0.09 -15.12
CA PRO A 5 11.31 0.02 -13.68
C PRO A 5 10.25 1.08 -13.36
N THR A 6 9.19 0.67 -12.67
CA THR A 6 8.18 1.58 -12.15
C THR A 6 8.88 2.60 -11.25
N GLN A 7 8.81 3.89 -11.59
CA GLN A 7 9.48 4.93 -10.84
C GLN A 7 8.85 5.06 -9.45
N THR A 8 9.66 4.95 -8.39
CA THR A 8 9.21 5.22 -7.02
C THR A 8 9.02 6.73 -6.82
N ILE A 9 7.80 7.14 -6.47
CA ILE A 9 7.48 8.55 -6.15
C ILE A 9 7.71 8.89 -4.68
N ALA A 10 7.58 7.88 -3.79
CA ALA A 10 7.91 8.02 -2.38
C ALA A 10 8.23 6.65 -1.78
N SER A 11 9.10 6.58 -0.77
CA SER A 11 9.35 5.33 -0.04
C SER A 11 9.55 5.57 1.45
N LYS A 12 9.18 4.57 2.25
CA LYS A 12 9.42 4.54 3.69
C LYS A 12 9.77 3.12 4.13
N ASN A 13 10.74 3.02 5.02
CA ASN A 13 11.13 1.77 5.64
C ASN A 13 10.34 1.52 6.92
N GLY A 14 9.98 0.28 7.18
CA GLY A 14 9.34 -0.17 8.41
C GLY A 14 9.99 -1.42 8.98
N TRP A 15 9.72 -1.67 10.26
CA TRP A 15 10.03 -2.91 10.96
C TRP A 15 8.73 -3.67 11.20
N PHE A 16 8.71 -4.94 10.82
CA PHE A 16 7.51 -5.77 10.79
C PHE A 16 7.73 -7.05 11.60
N GLY A 17 6.71 -7.50 12.34
CA GLY A 17 6.76 -8.82 12.99
C GLY A 17 7.57 -8.95 14.30
N GLY A 18 7.80 -7.88 15.07
CA GLY A 18 8.41 -7.99 16.41
C GLY A 18 9.17 -6.75 16.89
N GLU A 19 9.90 -6.87 18.01
CA GLU A 19 10.76 -5.80 18.53
C GLU A 19 11.83 -5.39 17.48
N ARG A 20 12.25 -4.12 17.50
CA ARG A 20 13.16 -3.52 16.51
C ARG A 20 14.47 -4.29 16.27
N ALA A 21 14.88 -5.16 17.19
CA ALA A 21 16.11 -5.95 17.09
C ALA A 21 15.95 -7.26 16.30
N SER A 22 14.72 -7.74 16.09
CA SER A 22 14.42 -9.01 15.42
C SER A 22 13.33 -8.90 14.34
N GLY A 23 12.82 -7.69 14.09
CA GLY A 23 11.79 -7.46 13.09
C GLY A 23 12.32 -7.57 11.66
N LEU A 24 11.44 -8.01 10.75
CA LEU A 24 11.69 -8.01 9.32
C LEU A 24 11.70 -6.57 8.82
N ARG A 25 12.68 -6.23 7.99
CA ARG A 25 12.83 -4.89 7.43
C ARG A 25 12.23 -4.86 6.02
N LEU A 26 11.19 -4.06 5.82
CA LEU A 26 10.60 -3.85 4.49
C LEU A 26 10.65 -2.36 4.12
N SER A 27 10.69 -2.09 2.82
CA SER A 27 10.43 -0.77 2.24
C SER A 27 9.08 -0.80 1.55
N VAL A 28 8.21 0.14 1.88
CA VAL A 28 7.00 0.42 1.09
C VAL A 28 7.35 1.52 0.11
N GLU A 29 7.14 1.25 -1.17
CA GLU A 29 7.47 2.11 -2.30
C GLU A 29 6.19 2.48 -3.02
N LEU A 30 5.77 3.74 -2.95
CA LEU A 30 4.64 4.22 -3.73
C LEU A 30 5.10 4.46 -5.17
N TYR A 31 4.31 3.99 -6.12
CA TYR A 31 4.60 4.14 -7.54
C TYR A 31 3.69 5.16 -8.19
N ALA A 32 2.38 5.06 -7.94
CA ALA A 32 1.41 5.99 -8.50
C ALA A 32 0.13 6.01 -7.67
N LEU A 33 -0.54 7.16 -7.65
CA LEU A 33 -1.91 7.31 -7.18
C LEU A 33 -2.73 7.88 -8.34
N ARG A 34 -3.54 7.06 -8.99
CA ARG A 34 -4.12 7.36 -10.31
C ARG A 34 -5.63 7.45 -10.22
N ARG A 35 -6.22 8.52 -10.74
CA ARG A 35 -7.66 8.65 -10.91
C ARG A 35 -8.11 7.85 -12.12
N GLN A 36 -9.15 7.06 -11.96
CA GLN A 36 -9.76 6.25 -13.02
C GLN A 36 -11.28 6.40 -12.91
N GLY A 37 -11.83 7.41 -13.59
CA GLY A 37 -13.25 7.75 -13.46
C GLY A 37 -13.59 8.21 -12.04
N ASP A 38 -14.46 7.46 -11.37
CA ASP A 38 -14.91 7.70 -9.99
C ASP A 38 -14.10 6.89 -8.96
N LEU A 39 -12.98 6.30 -9.39
CA LEU A 39 -12.05 5.56 -8.55
C LEU A 39 -10.69 6.24 -8.50
N VAL A 40 -9.94 5.96 -7.45
CA VAL A 40 -8.50 6.22 -7.35
C VAL A 40 -7.81 4.89 -7.07
N VAL A 41 -6.75 4.59 -7.81
CA VAL A 41 -5.97 3.36 -7.69
C VAL A 41 -4.57 3.71 -7.20
N LEU A 42 -4.16 3.09 -6.10
CA LEU A 42 -2.78 3.14 -5.61
C LEU A 42 -2.02 1.93 -6.16
N ASP A 43 -0.89 2.18 -6.80
CA ASP A 43 0.11 1.17 -7.11
C ASP A 43 1.31 1.38 -6.19
N PHE A 44 1.73 0.31 -5.54
CA PHE A 44 2.87 0.35 -4.64
C PHE A 44 3.58 -1.00 -4.59
N GLY A 45 4.79 -0.99 -4.06
CA GLY A 45 5.61 -2.16 -3.87
C GLY A 45 5.98 -2.34 -2.41
N VAL A 46 6.16 -3.59 -2.02
CA VAL A 46 6.79 -3.96 -0.75
C VAL A 46 8.07 -4.69 -1.05
N ARG A 47 9.18 -4.05 -0.74
CA ARG A 47 10.52 -4.59 -0.97
C ARG A 47 11.09 -5.19 0.30
N ASN A 48 11.59 -6.41 0.20
CA ASN A 48 12.27 -7.06 1.30
C ASN A 48 13.70 -6.52 1.44
N LEU A 49 13.96 -5.83 2.56
CA LEU A 49 15.29 -5.32 2.91
C LEU A 49 16.03 -6.21 3.93
N SER A 50 15.42 -7.34 4.30
CA SER A 50 16.02 -8.35 5.17
C SER A 50 16.90 -9.29 4.35
N ASP A 51 17.73 -10.07 5.04
CA ASP A 51 18.58 -11.11 4.45
C ASP A 51 17.90 -12.49 4.38
N THR A 52 16.66 -12.58 4.85
CA THR A 52 15.82 -13.80 4.79
C THR A 52 14.52 -13.55 4.03
N PRO A 53 13.90 -14.58 3.43
CA PRO A 53 12.58 -14.46 2.83
C PRO A 53 11.52 -13.98 3.83
N VAL A 54 10.54 -13.21 3.35
CA VAL A 54 9.47 -12.63 4.18
C VAL A 54 8.10 -12.95 3.59
N SER A 55 7.18 -13.44 4.44
CA SER A 55 5.73 -13.42 4.13
C SER A 55 5.10 -12.18 4.75
N LEU A 56 4.26 -11.50 3.98
CA LEU A 56 3.57 -10.29 4.44
C LEU A 56 2.43 -10.60 5.42
N LEU A 57 1.89 -11.82 5.40
CA LEU A 57 0.82 -12.26 6.29
C LEU A 57 -0.31 -11.21 6.35
N ARG A 58 -0.60 -10.71 7.55
CA ARG A 58 -1.68 -9.73 7.85
C ARG A 58 -1.15 -8.33 8.08
N THR A 59 0.06 -8.04 7.59
CA THR A 59 0.79 -6.81 7.90
C THR A 59 0.04 -5.54 7.46
N PHE A 60 -0.68 -5.63 6.35
CA PHE A 60 -1.34 -4.49 5.71
C PHE A 60 -2.86 -4.55 5.80
N SER A 61 -3.41 -5.57 6.46
CA SER A 61 -4.84 -5.77 6.54
C SER A 61 -5.45 -5.00 7.71
N ARG A 62 -6.76 -4.75 7.60
CA ARG A 62 -7.53 -4.08 8.66
C ARG A 62 -7.96 -5.06 9.76
N GLY A 63 -8.20 -6.32 9.42
CA GLY A 63 -8.70 -7.34 10.34
C GLY A 63 -7.70 -8.45 10.63
N GLU A 64 -7.79 -9.05 11.81
CA GLU A 64 -6.90 -10.15 12.24
C GLU A 64 -7.09 -11.46 11.43
N ARG A 65 -8.10 -11.52 10.56
CA ARG A 65 -8.43 -12.69 9.73
C ARG A 65 -8.16 -12.45 8.24
N ASP A 66 -7.83 -11.22 7.86
CA ASP A 66 -7.66 -10.84 6.46
C ASP A 66 -6.17 -10.81 6.13
N ASP A 67 -5.80 -11.30 4.95
CA ASP A 67 -4.44 -11.28 4.40
C ASP A 67 -4.41 -10.48 3.09
N ASP A 68 -4.97 -9.28 3.17
CA ASP A 68 -5.05 -8.32 2.08
C ASP A 68 -4.41 -6.97 2.48
N VAL A 69 -4.55 -5.96 1.61
CA VAL A 69 -4.09 -4.59 1.89
C VAL A 69 -5.21 -3.65 2.34
N SER A 70 -6.30 -4.18 2.91
CA SER A 70 -7.49 -3.40 3.35
C SER A 70 -7.20 -2.32 4.41
N GLY A 71 -6.07 -2.42 5.11
CA GLY A 71 -5.61 -1.44 6.09
C GLY A 71 -4.92 -0.21 5.47
N VAL A 72 -4.55 -0.25 4.19
CA VAL A 72 -4.02 0.91 3.46
C VAL A 72 -5.16 1.86 3.14
N THR A 73 -5.08 3.10 3.60
CA THR A 73 -6.17 4.09 3.45
C THR A 73 -5.67 5.41 2.90
N LEU A 74 -6.53 6.12 2.17
CA LEU A 74 -6.27 7.51 1.81
C LEU A 74 -6.89 8.45 2.84
N TYR A 75 -6.27 9.61 3.04
CA TYR A 75 -6.78 10.66 3.92
C TYR A 75 -6.67 12.02 3.23
N ASP A 76 -7.78 12.74 3.20
CA ASP A 76 -7.84 14.14 2.76
C ASP A 76 -7.73 15.03 4.01
N PRO A 77 -6.58 15.67 4.26
CA PRO A 77 -6.42 16.56 5.41
C PRO A 77 -7.27 17.83 5.29
N SER A 78 -7.61 18.28 4.09
CA SER A 78 -8.38 19.51 3.86
C SER A 78 -9.85 19.34 4.22
N ALA A 79 -10.42 18.17 3.91
CA ALA A 79 -11.79 17.81 4.25
C ALA A 79 -11.92 16.98 5.54
N SER A 80 -10.79 16.55 6.12
CA SER A 80 -10.74 15.59 7.22
C SER A 80 -11.47 14.27 6.92
N LEU A 81 -11.41 13.82 5.67
CA LEU A 81 -12.07 12.61 5.19
C LEU A 81 -11.09 11.45 5.04
N ARG A 82 -11.53 10.24 5.37
CA ARG A 82 -10.77 9.00 5.15
C ARG A 82 -11.47 8.15 4.10
N TYR A 83 -10.70 7.62 3.16
CA TYR A 83 -11.16 6.70 2.13
C TYR A 83 -10.53 5.33 2.40
N PRO A 84 -11.29 4.35 2.93
CA PRO A 84 -10.85 2.96 2.91
C PRO A 84 -10.86 2.43 1.47
N PRO A 85 -10.18 1.31 1.19
CA PRO A 85 -10.33 0.62 -0.07
C PRO A 85 -11.81 0.32 -0.35
N ALA A 86 -12.19 0.35 -1.62
CA ALA A 86 -13.51 -0.05 -2.06
C ALA A 86 -13.74 -1.54 -1.77
N GLU A 87 -14.98 -1.92 -1.55
CA GLU A 87 -15.38 -3.31 -1.30
C GLU A 87 -16.33 -3.79 -2.41
N SER A 88 -16.18 -5.04 -2.82
CA SER A 88 -17.07 -5.74 -3.76
C SER A 88 -17.38 -7.12 -3.21
N GLY A 89 -18.66 -7.43 -3.01
CA GLY A 89 -19.07 -8.73 -2.45
C GLY A 89 -18.62 -8.97 -0.99
N GLY A 90 -18.20 -7.92 -0.29
CA GLY A 90 -17.63 -8.01 1.07
C GLY A 90 -16.12 -8.19 1.12
N GLU A 91 -15.44 -8.17 -0.04
CA GLU A 91 -13.99 -8.28 -0.16
C GLU A 91 -13.39 -6.95 -0.63
N CYS A 92 -12.18 -6.65 -0.18
CA CYS A 92 -11.43 -5.48 -0.60
C CYS A 92 -11.11 -5.55 -2.10
N VAL A 93 -11.32 -4.45 -2.83
CA VAL A 93 -10.85 -4.29 -4.22
C VAL A 93 -9.38 -3.90 -4.18
N CYS A 94 -8.54 -4.85 -3.80
CA CYS A 94 -7.12 -4.67 -3.60
C CYS A 94 -6.38 -6.02 -3.71
N SER A 95 -5.06 -6.01 -3.60
CA SER A 95 -4.27 -7.24 -3.53
C SER A 95 -4.62 -8.07 -2.28
N THR A 96 -4.86 -9.36 -2.48
CA THR A 96 -5.24 -10.38 -1.47
C THR A 96 -4.21 -11.52 -1.42
N ASP A 97 -4.47 -12.54 -0.60
CA ASP A 97 -3.67 -13.77 -0.49
C ASP A 97 -2.20 -13.55 -0.08
N LEU A 98 -1.94 -12.44 0.64
CA LEU A 98 -0.59 -12.03 1.05
C LEU A 98 0.10 -13.02 2.00
N GLU A 99 -0.65 -13.95 2.60
CA GLU A 99 -0.06 -14.99 3.44
C GLU A 99 0.80 -15.97 2.63
N ARG A 100 0.46 -16.16 1.34
CA ARG A 100 1.14 -17.11 0.45
C ARG A 100 2.30 -16.49 -0.31
N ASP A 101 2.36 -15.17 -0.36
CA ASP A 101 3.41 -14.44 -1.05
C ASP A 101 4.67 -14.36 -0.18
N VAL A 102 5.72 -15.07 -0.64
CA VAL A 102 7.06 -15.00 -0.05
C VAL A 102 7.92 -14.09 -0.92
N ILE A 103 8.45 -13.05 -0.31
CA ILE A 103 9.34 -12.08 -0.95
C ILE A 103 10.78 -12.42 -0.60
N GLU A 104 11.56 -12.81 -1.60
CA GLU A 104 12.98 -13.09 -1.43
C GLU A 104 13.79 -11.83 -1.05
N PRO A 105 14.96 -11.96 -0.41
CA PRO A 105 15.83 -10.84 -0.08
C PRO A 105 16.13 -9.94 -1.29
N GLY A 106 15.80 -8.65 -1.19
CA GLY A 106 16.02 -7.67 -2.24
C GLY A 106 14.89 -7.56 -3.27
N ASP A 107 14.00 -8.56 -3.35
CA ASP A 107 12.86 -8.58 -4.27
C ASP A 107 11.71 -7.69 -3.78
N THR A 108 10.82 -7.36 -4.72
CA THR A 108 9.69 -6.47 -4.49
C THR A 108 8.40 -7.11 -4.95
N GLN A 109 7.43 -7.22 -4.05
CA GLN A 109 6.06 -7.60 -4.38
C GLN A 109 5.27 -6.36 -4.80
N LEU A 110 4.66 -6.39 -5.98
CA LEU A 110 3.79 -5.33 -6.47
C LEU A 110 2.37 -5.55 -5.93
N LEU A 111 1.77 -4.49 -5.39
CA LEU A 111 0.46 -4.49 -4.76
C LEU A 111 -0.39 -3.32 -5.27
N THR A 112 -1.70 -3.48 -5.17
CA THR A 112 -2.66 -2.43 -5.54
C THR A 112 -3.78 -2.30 -4.51
N ALA A 113 -4.32 -1.09 -4.38
CA ALA A 113 -5.55 -0.83 -3.65
C ALA A 113 -6.41 0.18 -4.40
N THR A 114 -7.70 -0.10 -4.54
CA THR A 114 -8.67 0.76 -5.22
C THR A 114 -9.56 1.46 -4.20
N PHE A 115 -9.82 2.75 -4.40
CA PHE A 115 -10.57 3.62 -3.50
C PHE A 115 -11.68 4.34 -4.27
N GLY A 116 -12.75 4.73 -3.57
CA GLY A 116 -13.66 5.74 -4.09
C GLY A 116 -12.91 7.05 -4.29
N ALA A 117 -13.11 7.71 -5.43
CA ALA A 117 -12.40 8.95 -5.71
C ALA A 117 -12.96 10.13 -4.89
N PRO A 118 -12.10 11.03 -4.38
CA PRO A 118 -12.56 12.31 -3.86
C PRO A 118 -13.10 13.18 -5.00
N SER A 119 -13.65 14.35 -4.66
CA SER A 119 -14.06 15.34 -5.65
C SER A 119 -12.90 15.72 -6.60
N ARG A 120 -13.22 16.19 -7.81
CA ARG A 120 -12.26 16.43 -8.91
C ARG A 120 -11.27 17.57 -8.64
N ASP A 121 -11.57 18.43 -7.69
CA ASP A 121 -10.72 19.51 -7.19
C ASP A 121 -9.63 19.02 -6.23
N VAL A 122 -9.79 17.83 -5.63
CA VAL A 122 -8.74 17.20 -4.82
C VAL A 122 -7.65 16.63 -5.73
N ARG A 123 -6.45 17.20 -5.60
CA ARG A 123 -5.26 16.88 -6.41
C ARG A 123 -4.20 16.08 -5.68
N ALA A 124 -4.27 15.98 -4.35
CA ALA A 124 -3.33 15.22 -3.55
C ALA A 124 -4.02 14.68 -2.30
N LEU A 125 -3.53 13.54 -1.81
CA LEU A 125 -4.02 12.87 -0.61
C LEU A 125 -2.83 12.34 0.20
N ASP A 126 -3.07 12.13 1.49
CA ASP A 126 -2.15 11.36 2.31
C ASP A 126 -2.43 9.86 2.10
N VAL A 127 -1.38 9.06 1.91
CA VAL A 127 -1.46 7.59 1.89
C VAL A 127 -1.01 7.05 3.23
N ARG A 128 -1.90 6.39 3.96
CA ARG A 128 -1.62 5.78 5.26
C ARG A 128 -1.44 4.29 5.10
N VAL A 129 -0.26 3.80 5.45
CA VAL A 129 0.10 2.39 5.38
C VAL A 129 0.32 1.89 6.81
N PRO A 130 -0.34 0.78 7.22
CA PRO A 130 -0.09 0.15 8.51
C PRO A 130 1.41 -0.09 8.74
N THR A 131 1.85 0.07 9.99
CA THR A 131 3.24 -0.17 10.44
C THR A 131 4.30 0.82 9.91
N VAL A 132 4.14 1.38 8.71
CA VAL A 132 5.10 2.30 8.06
C VAL A 132 4.72 3.77 8.27
N GLY A 133 3.44 4.05 8.49
CA GLY A 133 2.92 5.39 8.75
C GLY A 133 2.38 6.07 7.49
N THR A 134 2.55 7.40 7.42
CA THR A 134 1.87 8.23 6.42
C THR A 134 2.84 8.85 5.43
N PHE A 135 2.54 8.68 4.15
CA PHE A 135 3.07 9.48 3.05
C PHE A 135 2.14 10.66 2.85
N THR A 136 2.67 11.88 2.94
CA THR A 136 1.89 13.11 2.86
C THR A 136 1.93 13.68 1.45
N ASP A 137 0.86 14.36 1.04
CA ASP A 137 0.82 15.14 -0.21
C ASP A 137 1.16 14.30 -1.46
N VAL A 138 0.60 13.10 -1.54
CA VAL A 138 0.77 12.23 -2.72
C VAL A 138 -0.18 12.70 -3.81
N ALA A 139 0.40 13.19 -4.91
CA ALA A 139 -0.35 13.71 -6.05
C ALA A 139 -1.22 12.61 -6.70
N ILE A 140 -2.44 12.99 -7.08
CA ILE A 140 -3.34 12.16 -7.88
C ILE A 140 -3.09 12.48 -9.37
N GLU A 141 -2.64 11.47 -10.11
CA GLU A 141 -2.49 11.48 -11.56
C GLU A 141 -3.85 11.26 -12.25
N GLU A 142 -4.03 11.74 -13.48
CA GLU A 142 -5.25 11.54 -14.29
C GLU A 142 -5.10 10.43 -15.34
#